data_AF-A0A0F9AJA1-F1
#
_entry.id   AF-A0A0F9AJA1-F1
#
_cell.length_a   1.000
_cell.length_b   1.000
_cell.length_c   1.000
_cell.angle_alpha   90.00
_cell.angle_beta   90.00
_cell.angle_gamma   90.00
#
_symmetry.space_group_name_H-M   'P 1'
#
loop_
_entity.id
_entity.type
_entity.pdbx_description
1 polymer ?
#
loop_
_entity_poly.entity_id
_entity_poly.type
_entity_poly.pdbx_seq_one_letter_code
_entity_poly.pdbx_strand_id
1 'polypeptide(L)'
;MNQPNSVAKRGIPPEALEVMKGIDARRRHFSRNLKISLAGMVVLLALGLVVLGLDFKFMGKYLGFILMGIGFTLLVSTLAISLACVFSVIGALGRLSRNPIFNGMATLYVSLIRGTPLLVQ
;
A
#
# COMPACT_ATOMS: atom_id res chain seq x y z
N MET A 1 35.35 -30.11 -0.30
CA MET A 1 35.51 -31.06 0.83
C MET A 1 36.21 -30.36 1.98
N ASN A 2 35.48 -29.88 2.99
CA ASN A 2 35.85 -29.95 4.42
C ASN A 2 34.69 -29.36 5.24
N GLN A 3 34.52 -29.75 6.51
CA GLN A 3 33.51 -29.33 7.52
C GLN A 3 32.48 -30.39 7.98
N PRO A 4 32.84 -31.66 8.29
CA PRO A 4 32.00 -32.49 9.15
C PRO A 4 32.15 -32.17 10.65
N ASN A 5 33.18 -31.42 11.06
CA ASN A 5 33.59 -31.38 12.48
C ASN A 5 33.10 -30.16 13.29
N SER A 6 32.37 -29.22 12.68
CA SER A 6 31.83 -28.04 13.38
C SER A 6 30.38 -28.22 13.87
N VAL A 7 29.62 -29.14 13.25
CA VAL A 7 28.18 -29.32 13.51
C VAL A 7 27.92 -30.28 14.68
N ALA A 8 28.80 -31.26 14.89
CA ALA A 8 28.69 -32.24 15.98
C ALA A 8 28.76 -31.62 17.39
N LYS A 9 29.31 -30.39 17.52
CA LYS A 9 29.42 -29.67 18.80
C LYS A 9 28.10 -29.06 19.30
N ARG A 10 27.03 -29.06 18.48
CA ARG A 10 25.72 -28.45 18.81
C ARG A 10 24.64 -29.45 19.27
N GLY A 11 24.94 -30.75 19.36
CA GLY A 11 23.96 -31.76 19.83
C GLY A 11 22.73 -31.93 18.92
N ILE A 12 22.84 -31.54 17.66
CA ILE A 12 21.72 -31.57 16.70
C ILE A 12 21.61 -32.99 16.12
N PRO A 13 20.47 -33.68 16.26
CA PRO A 13 20.28 -35.02 15.70
C PRO A 13 20.34 -34.98 14.15
N PRO A 14 20.82 -36.05 13.51
CA PRO A 14 21.08 -36.08 12.06
C PRO A 14 19.82 -35.83 11.22
N GLU A 15 18.65 -36.26 11.69
CA GLU A 15 17.35 -36.00 11.03
C GLU A 15 17.01 -34.51 10.99
N ALA A 16 17.32 -33.77 12.06
CA ALA A 16 17.08 -32.32 12.10
C ALA A 16 17.95 -31.57 11.09
N LEU A 17 19.15 -32.09 10.77
CA LEU A 17 20.02 -31.49 9.75
C LEU A 17 19.47 -31.67 8.33
N GLU A 18 18.81 -32.78 8.03
CA GLU A 18 18.16 -33.02 6.74
C GLU A 18 16.91 -32.16 6.56
N VAL A 19 16.09 -32.05 7.62
CA VAL A 19 14.93 -31.15 7.64
C VAL A 19 15.37 -29.69 7.47
N MET A 20 16.42 -29.26 8.16
CA MET A 20 16.98 -27.91 8.00
C MET A 20 17.52 -27.66 6.58
N LYS A 21 18.22 -28.63 5.97
CA LYS A 21 18.68 -28.53 4.58
C LYS A 21 17.50 -28.39 3.59
N GLY A 22 16.40 -29.12 3.83
CA GLY A 22 15.16 -29.02 3.04
C GLY A 22 14.48 -27.66 3.16
N ILE A 23 14.43 -27.10 4.37
CA ILE A 23 13.88 -25.76 4.66
C ILE A 23 14.76 -24.67 4.02
N ASP A 24 16.09 -24.79 4.12
CA ASP A 24 17.05 -23.84 3.56
C ASP A 24 17.06 -23.83 2.02
N ALA A 25 16.85 -24.99 1.38
CA ALA A 25 16.71 -25.07 -0.07
C ALA A 25 15.47 -24.29 -0.55
N ARG A 26 14.32 -24.46 0.11
CA ARG A 26 13.07 -23.74 -0.23
C ARG A 26 13.19 -22.23 0.00
N ARG A 27 13.82 -21.83 1.11
CA ARG A 27 14.02 -20.41 1.47
C ARG A 27 14.96 -19.68 0.51
N ARG A 28 16.02 -20.35 0.02
CA ARG A 28 17.01 -19.75 -0.89
C ARG A 28 16.43 -19.34 -2.25
N HIS A 29 15.55 -20.15 -2.84
CA HIS A 29 14.91 -19.80 -4.11
C HIS A 29 13.98 -18.59 -3.98
N PHE A 30 13.19 -18.55 -2.90
CA PHE A 30 12.30 -17.42 -2.63
C PHE A 30 13.08 -16.13 -2.35
N SER A 31 14.07 -16.17 -1.45
CA SER A 31 14.87 -14.98 -1.14
C SER A 31 15.74 -14.50 -2.30
N ARG A 32 16.17 -15.39 -3.20
CA ARG A 32 16.94 -15.00 -4.39
C ARG A 32 16.05 -14.28 -5.41
N ASN A 33 14.89 -14.84 -5.73
CA ASN A 33 13.97 -14.22 -6.68
C ASN A 33 13.44 -12.88 -6.15
N LEU A 34 13.17 -12.79 -4.84
CA LEU A 34 12.80 -11.53 -4.20
C LEU A 34 13.90 -10.46 -4.32
N LYS A 35 15.16 -10.81 -4.03
CA LYS A 35 16.29 -9.87 -4.18
C LYS A 35 16.48 -9.40 -5.62
N ILE A 36 16.32 -10.30 -6.59
CA ILE A 36 16.44 -9.98 -8.02
C ILE A 36 15.29 -9.06 -8.45
N SER A 37 14.05 -9.35 -8.05
CA SER A 37 12.89 -8.50 -8.35
C SER A 37 13.04 -7.12 -7.71
N LEU A 38 13.52 -7.05 -6.48
CA LEU A 38 13.75 -5.78 -5.79
C LEU A 38 14.85 -4.97 -6.50
N ALA A 39 15.96 -5.61 -6.85
CA ALA A 39 17.05 -4.97 -7.59
C ALA A 39 16.57 -4.49 -8.98
N GLY A 40 15.81 -5.31 -9.70
CA GLY A 40 15.22 -4.93 -10.99
C GLY A 40 14.28 -3.73 -10.87
N MET A 41 13.43 -3.68 -9.84
CA MET A 41 12.53 -2.56 -9.59
C MET A 41 13.30 -1.27 -9.26
N VAL A 42 14.37 -1.36 -8.47
CA VAL A 42 15.24 -0.20 -8.16
C VAL A 42 15.98 0.30 -9.40
N VAL A 43 16.50 -0.61 -10.24
CA VAL A 43 17.17 -0.26 -11.49
C VAL A 43 16.21 0.41 -12.47
N LEU A 44 14.99 -0.11 -12.61
CA LEU A 44 13.95 0.48 -13.46
C LEU A 44 13.55 1.88 -12.98
N LEU A 45 13.37 2.05 -11.66
CA LEU A 45 13.09 3.37 -11.06
C LEU A 45 14.23 4.35 -11.33
N ALA A 46 15.48 3.94 -11.13
CA ALA A 46 16.65 4.79 -11.35
C ALA A 46 16.80 5.18 -12.84
N LEU A 47 16.58 4.24 -13.76
CA LEU A 47 16.56 4.53 -15.20
C LEU A 47 15.47 5.54 -15.56
N GLY A 48 14.25 5.36 -15.03
CA GLY A 48 13.17 6.34 -15.21
C GLY A 48 13.56 7.72 -14.70
N LEU A 49 14.22 7.79 -13.55
CA LEU A 49 14.72 9.04 -12.96
C LEU A 49 15.76 9.75 -13.84
N VAL A 50 16.66 8.99 -14.47
CA VAL A 50 17.69 9.53 -15.39
C VAL A 50 17.09 9.97 -16.72
N VAL A 51 16.17 9.18 -17.30
CA VAL A 51 15.46 9.53 -18.56
C VAL A 51 14.63 10.81 -18.40
N LEU A 52 14.07 11.04 -17.22
CA LEU A 52 13.32 12.25 -16.90
C LEU A 52 14.20 13.51 -16.78
N GLY A 53 15.53 13.38 -16.76
CA GLY A 53 16.45 14.53 -16.76
C GLY A 53 16.26 15.47 -15.57
N LEU A 54 16.08 14.90 -14.37
CA LEU A 54 15.79 15.67 -13.16
C LEU A 54 16.92 16.63 -12.78
N ASP A 55 16.63 17.93 -12.86
CA ASP A 55 17.54 18.98 -12.41
C ASP A 55 17.42 19.15 -10.88
N PHE A 56 18.38 18.57 -10.15
CA PHE A 56 18.42 18.64 -8.68
C PHE A 56 18.58 20.08 -8.15
N LYS A 57 19.15 21.00 -8.94
CA LYS A 57 19.30 22.40 -8.57
C LYS A 57 17.98 23.15 -8.66
N PHE A 58 17.18 22.85 -9.69
CA PHE A 58 15.79 23.30 -9.79
C PHE A 58 14.95 22.73 -8.64
N MET A 59 15.07 21.43 -8.36
CA MET A 59 14.31 20.78 -7.28
C MET A 59 14.63 21.37 -5.91
N GLY A 60 15.89 21.65 -5.60
CA GLY A 60 16.29 22.33 -4.36
C GLY A 60 15.72 23.75 -4.24
N LYS A 61 15.65 24.51 -5.34
CA LYS A 61 15.10 25.87 -5.36
C LYS A 61 13.58 25.89 -5.10
N TYR A 62 12.84 24.93 -5.66
CA TYR A 62 11.38 24.87 -5.54
C TYR A 62 10.90 23.96 -4.40
N LEU A 63 11.81 23.28 -3.70
CA LEU A 63 11.48 22.40 -2.57
C LEU A 63 10.63 23.13 -1.53
N GLY A 64 11.01 24.35 -1.14
CA GLY A 64 10.25 25.16 -0.17
C GLY A 64 8.82 25.48 -0.64
N PHE A 65 8.62 25.73 -1.94
CA PHE A 65 7.29 25.94 -2.51
C PHE A 65 6.45 24.65 -2.50
N ILE A 66 7.07 23.51 -2.82
CA ILE A 66 6.42 22.19 -2.76
C ILE A 66 6.02 21.86 -1.31
N LEU A 67 6.89 22.12 -0.33
CA LEU A 67 6.58 21.91 1.09
C LEU A 67 5.43 22.81 1.56
N MET A 68 5.35 24.06 1.08
CA MET A 68 4.21 24.93 1.37
C MET A 68 2.89 24.33 0.83
N GLY A 69 2.94 23.64 -0.31
CA GLY A 69 1.81 22.89 -0.87
C GLY A 69 1.25 21.79 0.04
N ILE A 70 2.05 21.25 0.97
CA ILE A 70 1.58 20.27 1.97
C ILE A 70 0.52 20.91 2.88
N GLY A 71 0.76 22.14 3.33
CA GLY A 71 -0.19 22.87 4.16
C GLY A 71 -1.53 23.08 3.44
N PHE A 72 -1.49 23.43 2.16
CA PHE A 72 -2.69 23.55 1.32
C PHE A 72 -3.41 22.22 1.14
N THR A 73 -2.68 21.12 0.91
CA THR A 73 -3.25 19.78 0.78
C THR A 73 -3.99 19.38 2.05
N LEU A 74 -3.37 19.61 3.22
CA LEU A 74 -3.98 19.32 4.51
C LEU A 74 -5.22 20.18 4.76
N LEU A 75 -5.14 21.48 4.47
CA LEU A 75 -6.27 22.40 4.63
C LEU A 75 -7.44 22.01 3.75
N VAL A 76 -7.21 21.82 2.45
CA VAL A 76 -8.25 21.45 1.48
C VAL A 76 -8.83 20.07 1.81
N SER A 77 -8.00 19.09 2.16
CA SER A 77 -8.47 17.75 2.55
C SER A 77 -9.34 17.81 3.80
N THR A 78 -8.92 18.58 4.81
CA THR A 78 -9.69 18.73 6.07
C THR A 78 -11.04 19.39 5.83
N LEU A 79 -11.09 20.45 5.04
CA LEU A 79 -12.34 21.11 4.66
C LEU A 79 -13.24 20.17 3.85
N ALA A 80 -12.68 19.46 2.88
CA ALA A 80 -13.42 18.52 2.04
C ALA A 80 -14.02 17.36 2.87
N ILE A 81 -13.24 16.76 3.76
CA ILE A 81 -13.70 15.69 4.66
C ILE A 81 -14.79 16.23 5.59
N SER A 82 -14.61 17.44 6.15
CA SER A 82 -15.61 18.04 7.04
C SER A 82 -16.96 18.22 6.33
N LEU A 83 -16.95 18.75 5.11
CA LEU A 83 -18.15 18.88 4.29
C LEU A 83 -18.75 17.52 3.91
N ALA A 84 -17.90 16.56 3.52
CA ALA A 84 -18.33 15.20 3.19
C ALA A 84 -19.02 14.52 4.39
N CYS A 85 -18.53 14.73 5.61
CA CYS A 85 -19.15 14.23 6.83
C CYS A 85 -20.56 14.79 7.01
N VAL A 86 -20.77 16.10 6.82
CA VAL A 86 -22.11 16.72 6.91
C VAL A 86 -23.07 16.09 5.89
N PHE A 87 -22.67 15.98 4.63
CA PHE A 87 -23.50 15.34 3.60
C PHE A 87 -23.74 13.86 3.88
N SER A 88 -22.76 13.15 4.41
CA SER A 88 -22.89 11.74 4.77
C SER A 88 -23.89 11.53 5.90
N VAL A 89 -23.93 12.42 6.91
CA VAL A 89 -24.92 12.35 7.99
C VAL A 89 -26.32 12.58 7.45
N ILE A 90 -26.52 13.58 6.58
CA ILE A 90 -27.82 13.84 5.94
C ILE A 90 -28.28 12.62 5.13
N GLY A 91 -27.38 12.04 4.32
CA GLY A 91 -27.68 10.81 3.57
C GLY A 91 -28.01 9.61 4.47
N ALA A 92 -27.31 9.45 5.59
CA ALA A 92 -27.59 8.39 6.56
C ALA A 92 -28.95 8.57 7.25
N LEU A 93 -29.30 9.80 7.63
CA LEU A 93 -30.61 10.13 8.21
C LEU A 93 -31.73 9.89 7.18
N GLY A 94 -31.53 10.24 5.92
CA GLY A 94 -32.47 9.95 4.83
C GLY A 94 -32.75 8.46 4.67
N ARG A 95 -31.73 7.60 4.84
CA ARG A 95 -31.88 6.13 4.82
C ARG A 95 -32.64 5.56 6.01
N LEU A 96 -32.63 6.24 7.17
CA LEU A 96 -33.39 5.83 8.35
C LEU A 96 -34.87 6.25 8.27
N SER A 97 -35.23 7.12 7.32
CA SER A 97 -36.60 7.57 7.13
C SER A 97 -37.53 6.40 6.77
N ARG A 98 -38.70 6.37 7.43
CA ARG A 98 -39.77 5.38 7.18
C ARG A 98 -40.45 5.60 5.83
N ASN A 99 -40.28 6.76 5.20
CA ASN A 99 -40.84 7.07 3.89
C ASN A 99 -39.97 6.49 2.76
N PRO A 100 -40.52 5.59 1.91
CA PRO A 100 -39.76 4.92 0.86
C PRO A 100 -39.14 5.86 -0.18
N ILE A 101 -39.73 7.04 -0.41
CA ILE A 101 -39.19 8.03 -1.37
C ILE A 101 -37.87 8.62 -0.87
N PHE A 102 -37.85 9.10 0.39
CA PHE A 102 -36.64 9.68 1.00
C PHE A 102 -35.55 8.63 1.19
N ASN A 103 -35.92 7.41 1.58
CA ASN A 103 -34.98 6.30 1.74
C ASN A 103 -34.38 5.88 0.38
N GLY A 104 -35.19 5.77 -0.67
CA GLY A 104 -34.73 5.44 -2.02
C GLY A 104 -33.75 6.47 -2.57
N MET A 105 -34.08 7.76 -2.48
CA MET A 105 -33.19 8.85 -2.95
C MET A 105 -31.86 8.89 -2.18
N ALA A 106 -31.90 8.74 -0.86
CA ALA A 106 -30.69 8.71 -0.04
C ALA A 106 -29.83 7.46 -0.33
N THR A 107 -30.46 6.32 -0.55
CA THR A 107 -29.78 5.07 -0.91
C THR A 107 -29.13 5.18 -2.28
N LEU A 108 -29.81 5.73 -3.29
CA LEU A 108 -29.25 5.98 -4.61
C LEU A 108 -28.06 6.95 -4.57
N TYR A 109 -28.20 8.08 -3.87
CA TYR A 109 -27.11 9.05 -3.73
C TYR A 109 -25.85 8.42 -3.10
N VAL A 110 -26.00 7.72 -1.97
CA VAL A 110 -24.87 7.06 -1.29
C VAL A 110 -24.27 5.94 -2.15
N SER A 111 -25.12 5.14 -2.81
CA SER A 111 -24.70 4.03 -3.65
C SER A 111 -23.93 4.50 -4.89
N LEU A 112 -24.34 5.60 -5.52
CA LEU A 112 -23.66 6.17 -6.68
C LEU A 112 -22.28 6.71 -6.30
N ILE A 113 -22.19 7.45 -5.18
CA ILE A 113 -20.92 8.00 -4.69
C ILE A 113 -19.96 6.89 -4.22
N ARG A 114 -20.48 5.78 -3.68
CA ARG A 114 -19.66 4.64 -3.21
C ARG A 114 -19.37 3.57 -4.27
N GLY A 115 -19.98 3.66 -5.46
CA GLY A 115 -19.74 2.73 -6.57
C GLY A 115 -20.25 1.30 -6.38
N THR A 116 -20.97 0.99 -5.29
CA THR A 116 -21.49 -0.36 -5.00
C THR A 116 -23.01 -0.37 -5.04
N PRO A 117 -23.65 -0.81 -6.14
CA PRO A 117 -25.09 -0.95 -6.20
C PRO A 117 -25.56 -2.05 -5.22
N LEU A 118 -26.32 -1.65 -4.19
CA LEU A 118 -26.99 -2.56 -3.26
C LEU A 118 -28.01 -3.51 -3.92
N LEU A 119 -28.31 -3.30 -5.20
CA LEU A 119 -29.14 -4.19 -6.02
C LEU A 119 -28.40 -5.46 -6.48
N VAL A 120 -27.06 -5.45 -6.41
CA VAL A 120 -26.19 -6.54 -6.89
C VAL A 120 -25.47 -7.26 -5.74
N GLN A 121 -25.44 -6.68 -4.54
CA GLN A 121 -25.01 -7.36 -3.31
C GLN A 121 -26.19 -8.10 -2.68
#